data_AF-A0A5C6ZAN0-F1
#
_entry.id   AF-A0A5C6ZAN0-F1
#
_cell.length_a   1.000
_cell.length_b   1.000
_cell.length_c   1.000
_cell.angle_alpha   90.00
_cell.angle_beta   90.00
_cell.angle_gamma   90.00
#
_symmetry.space_group_name_H-M   'P 1'
#
loop_
_entity.id
_entity.type
_entity.pdbx_description
1 polymer ?
#
loop_
_entity_poly.entity_id
_entity_poly.type
_entity_poly.pdbx_seq_one_letter_code
_entity_poly.pdbx_strand_id
1 'polypeptide(L)'
;GGDAKADPKGVVARMTATPLAFRKADQPLAKGERIYSMGNPHDVAFAVVEGTYNGLVERSFDPLIYYSGSINPGMSGGPVLDEDGEIVGINVSTMIFAQQMSFLVPAQHAAALLARSRDAAPMKGAAWPKLREQLMAYQEELSRNFLAQPWRTLTHPRYRFPIPQEQYMRCWGSGTSADAQGLQMQRTQCRMEHALFISESLQTGYFGVTEEVYDGSKLGAVRFSTIYSASFRNERLGGPDRDRTAPYCREDFVQQKDGPPLRAVACLRAYRKLDGLFDLTVLVTNVDAATEGALGRFDARGVSFANATQLTRHYLQGFAWTR
;
A
#
# COMPACT_ATOMS: atom_id res chain seq x y z
N GLY A 1 10.85 25.74 -4.21
CA GLY A 1 11.65 26.95 -3.95
C GLY A 1 10.72 27.99 -3.39
N GLY A 2 10.96 28.40 -2.13
CA GLY A 2 10.05 29.22 -1.34
C GLY A 2 10.23 28.88 0.14
N ASP A 3 11.41 29.19 0.68
CA ASP A 3 11.72 29.02 2.10
C ASP A 3 10.82 29.96 2.92
N ALA A 4 9.80 29.38 3.56
CA ALA A 4 9.13 30.04 4.68
C ALA A 4 10.13 30.10 5.84
N LYS A 5 10.82 31.23 5.91
CA LYS A 5 11.70 31.62 7.01
C LYS A 5 10.89 31.54 8.30
N ALA A 6 11.23 30.58 9.16
CA ALA A 6 10.64 30.48 10.49
C ALA A 6 10.91 31.80 11.24
N ASP A 7 9.84 32.51 11.59
CA ASP A 7 9.90 33.68 12.46
C ASP A 7 10.43 33.23 13.84
N PRO A 8 11.59 33.73 14.32
CA PRO A 8 12.19 33.32 15.59
C PRO A 8 11.45 33.84 16.83
N LYS A 9 10.36 34.61 16.66
CA LYS A 9 9.54 35.10 17.77
C LYS A 9 8.21 34.36 17.79
N GLY A 10 8.09 33.43 18.73
CA GLY A 10 6.90 32.61 18.96
C GLY A 10 5.66 33.44 19.27
N VAL A 11 4.99 33.91 18.23
CA VAL A 11 3.63 34.41 18.28
C VAL A 11 2.75 33.30 17.71
N VAL A 12 2.29 32.40 18.59
CA VAL A 12 1.00 31.76 18.34
C VAL A 12 0.01 32.92 18.40
N ALA A 13 -0.31 33.51 17.25
CA ALA A 13 -1.38 34.49 17.17
C ALA A 13 -2.59 33.84 17.85
N ARG A 14 -3.10 34.45 18.91
CA ARG A 14 -4.31 33.95 19.58
C ARG A 14 -5.41 33.95 18.53
N MET A 15 -5.72 32.79 17.97
CA MET A 15 -6.86 32.61 17.09
C MET A 15 -8.09 33.02 17.90
N THR A 16 -8.76 34.09 17.47
CA THR A 16 -10.00 34.58 18.07
C THR A 16 -11.22 33.81 17.55
N ALA A 17 -11.02 32.95 16.54
CA ALA A 17 -12.07 32.13 15.96
C ALA A 17 -12.45 30.97 16.90
N THR A 18 -13.75 30.70 16.96
CA THR A 18 -14.28 29.52 17.65
C THR A 18 -13.75 28.25 16.97
N PRO A 19 -13.14 27.30 17.71
CA PRO A 19 -12.73 26.02 17.16
C PRO A 19 -13.93 25.25 16.63
N LEU A 20 -13.75 24.57 15.50
CA LEU A 20 -14.72 23.63 14.98
C LEU A 20 -14.87 22.43 15.95
N ALA A 21 -16.11 22.00 16.17
CA ALA A 21 -16.41 20.81 16.95
C ALA A 21 -16.19 19.56 16.09
N PHE A 22 -15.86 18.44 16.73
CA PHE A 22 -15.88 17.13 16.09
C PHE A 22 -17.25 16.50 16.28
N ARG A 23 -17.79 15.88 15.22
CA ARG A 23 -19.04 15.13 15.33
C ARG A 23 -18.89 14.01 16.36
N LYS A 24 -19.92 13.80 17.16
CA LYS A 24 -19.89 12.79 18.22
C LYS A 24 -19.94 11.38 17.67
N ALA A 25 -19.22 10.45 18.30
CA ALA A 25 -19.11 9.07 17.85
C ALA A 25 -20.41 8.27 17.96
N ASP A 26 -21.35 8.70 18.81
CA ASP A 26 -22.69 8.12 18.96
C ASP A 26 -23.68 8.59 17.88
N GLN A 27 -23.24 9.46 16.97
CA GLN A 27 -24.01 9.98 15.84
C GLN A 27 -23.28 9.67 14.53
N PRO A 28 -23.17 8.39 14.11
CA PRO A 28 -22.47 8.03 12.89
C PRO A 28 -23.14 8.63 11.65
N LEU A 29 -22.33 8.94 10.64
CA LEU A 29 -22.82 9.38 9.34
C LEU A 29 -23.66 8.29 8.66
N ALA A 30 -24.78 8.68 8.05
CA ALA A 30 -25.59 7.80 7.22
C ALA A 30 -25.11 7.84 5.76
N LYS A 31 -25.14 6.70 5.05
CA LYS A 31 -24.83 6.69 3.60
C LYS A 31 -25.77 7.65 2.85
N GLY A 32 -25.20 8.49 2.00
CA GLY A 32 -25.90 9.55 1.27
C GLY A 32 -25.93 10.91 1.97
N GLU A 33 -25.53 10.99 3.24
CA GLU A 33 -25.49 12.25 3.99
C GLU A 33 -24.51 13.24 3.34
N ARG A 34 -24.93 14.50 3.24
CA ARG A 34 -24.17 15.58 2.61
C ARG A 34 -23.06 16.03 3.54
N ILE A 35 -21.85 16.12 2.99
CA ILE A 35 -20.66 16.58 3.70
C ILE A 35 -19.85 17.51 2.79
N TYR A 36 -19.15 18.47 3.38
CA TYR A 36 -18.51 19.58 2.68
C TYR A 36 -17.02 19.58 2.97
N SER A 37 -16.23 19.29 1.93
CA SER A 37 -14.77 19.35 1.98
C SER A 37 -14.29 20.78 1.80
N MET A 38 -13.43 21.24 2.71
CA MET A 38 -12.90 22.60 2.70
C MET A 38 -11.37 22.61 2.60
N GLY A 39 -10.82 23.49 1.78
CA GLY A 39 -9.38 23.61 1.61
C GLY A 39 -8.97 24.71 0.62
N ASN A 40 -7.69 24.75 0.25
CA ASN A 40 -7.17 25.72 -0.72
C ASN A 40 -6.51 24.98 -1.90
N PRO A 41 -7.29 24.52 -2.91
CA PRO A 41 -6.76 23.78 -4.04
C PRO A 41 -5.68 24.58 -4.77
N HIS A 42 -4.49 24.00 -4.89
CA HIS A 42 -3.34 24.61 -5.59
C HIS A 42 -3.00 26.06 -5.17
N ASP A 43 -3.33 26.45 -3.94
CA ASP A 43 -3.19 27.82 -3.44
C ASP A 43 -3.91 28.90 -4.27
N VAL A 44 -4.94 28.51 -5.03
CA VAL A 44 -5.69 29.43 -5.91
C VAL A 44 -6.71 30.24 -5.12
N ALA A 45 -7.57 29.55 -4.35
CA ALA A 45 -8.61 30.14 -3.53
C ALA A 45 -9.16 29.12 -2.52
N PHE A 46 -9.73 29.60 -1.42
CA PHE A 46 -10.51 28.75 -0.53
C PHE A 46 -11.71 28.17 -1.27
N ALA A 47 -11.81 26.85 -1.28
CA ALA A 47 -12.88 26.11 -1.94
C ALA A 47 -13.66 25.30 -0.93
N VAL A 48 -14.98 25.30 -1.11
CA VAL A 48 -15.91 24.38 -0.47
C VAL A 48 -16.44 23.47 -1.57
N VAL A 49 -16.19 22.17 -1.43
CA VAL A 49 -16.68 21.15 -2.35
C VAL A 49 -17.72 20.34 -1.62
N GLU A 50 -18.93 20.27 -2.16
CA GLU A 50 -19.98 19.39 -1.65
C GLU A 50 -19.79 17.96 -2.19
N GLY A 51 -20.14 16.98 -1.36
CA GLY A 51 -20.34 15.61 -1.77
C GLY A 51 -21.11 14.84 -0.71
N THR A 52 -21.04 13.51 -0.78
CA THR A 52 -21.79 12.61 0.09
C THR A 52 -20.89 11.58 0.75
N TYR A 53 -21.24 11.20 1.98
CA TYR A 53 -20.68 10.05 2.67
C TYR A 53 -21.23 8.75 2.07
N ASN A 54 -20.36 7.86 1.58
CA ASN A 54 -20.77 6.58 0.97
C ASN A 54 -20.39 5.35 1.80
N GLY A 55 -20.06 5.54 3.07
CA GLY A 55 -19.57 4.49 3.95
C GLY A 55 -18.05 4.50 4.10
N LEU A 56 -17.53 3.53 4.84
CA LEU A 56 -16.11 3.23 4.85
C LEU A 56 -15.70 2.46 3.59
N VAL A 57 -14.46 2.64 3.15
CA VAL A 57 -13.92 1.90 2.01
C VAL A 57 -13.87 0.42 2.33
N GLU A 58 -14.58 -0.37 1.54
CA GLU A 58 -14.51 -1.81 1.61
C GLU A 58 -13.14 -2.31 1.17
N ARG A 59 -12.71 -3.44 1.74
CA ARG A 59 -11.46 -4.11 1.39
C ARG A 59 -10.20 -3.25 1.64
N SER A 60 -10.29 -2.32 2.59
CA SER A 60 -9.17 -1.49 3.05
C SER A 60 -8.72 -1.93 4.44
N PHE A 61 -7.41 -1.89 4.67
CA PHE A 61 -6.86 -2.07 6.02
C PHE A 61 -7.15 -0.84 6.90
N ASP A 62 -6.96 0.35 6.34
CA ASP A 62 -7.26 1.61 7.01
C ASP A 62 -8.75 1.97 6.86
N PRO A 63 -9.43 2.39 7.94
CA PRO A 63 -10.79 2.89 7.86
C PRO A 63 -10.77 4.26 7.20
N LEU A 64 -11.06 4.31 5.90
CA LEU A 64 -11.21 5.56 5.15
C LEU A 64 -12.66 5.77 4.80
N ILE A 65 -13.11 7.02 4.78
CA ILE A 65 -14.45 7.39 4.30
C ILE A 65 -14.40 7.45 2.76
N TYR A 66 -15.38 6.85 2.09
CA TYR A 66 -15.60 7.06 0.67
C TYR A 66 -16.44 8.33 0.45
N TYR A 67 -15.85 9.32 -0.20
CA TYR A 67 -16.43 10.63 -0.47
C TYR A 67 -16.62 10.84 -1.98
N SER A 68 -17.79 11.34 -2.38
CA SER A 68 -18.13 11.53 -3.80
C SER A 68 -17.66 12.86 -4.40
N GLY A 69 -17.31 13.85 -3.58
CA GLY A 69 -16.78 15.13 -4.06
C GLY A 69 -15.30 15.06 -4.43
N SER A 70 -14.82 16.02 -5.21
CA SER A 70 -13.42 16.08 -5.62
C SER A 70 -12.50 16.57 -4.50
N ILE A 71 -11.35 15.90 -4.31
CA ILE A 71 -10.25 16.37 -3.45
C ILE A 71 -9.03 16.59 -4.32
N ASN A 72 -8.49 17.81 -4.30
CA ASN A 72 -7.31 18.18 -5.07
C ASN A 72 -6.11 18.46 -4.15
N PRO A 73 -4.87 18.39 -4.68
CA PRO A 73 -3.71 18.90 -3.98
C PRO A 73 -3.93 20.33 -3.47
N GLY A 74 -3.50 20.60 -2.24
CA GLY A 74 -3.79 21.86 -1.52
C GLY A 74 -5.03 21.80 -0.60
N MET A 75 -5.91 20.82 -0.77
CA MET A 75 -6.99 20.56 0.18
C MET A 75 -6.57 19.65 1.35
N SER A 76 -5.47 18.90 1.19
CA SER A 76 -4.94 17.96 2.20
C SER A 76 -4.79 18.61 3.58
N GLY A 77 -5.29 17.92 4.60
CA GLY A 77 -5.29 18.39 5.99
C GLY A 77 -6.44 19.33 6.33
N GLY A 78 -7.19 19.83 5.35
CA GLY A 78 -8.41 20.60 5.56
C GLY A 78 -9.55 19.74 6.12
N PRO A 79 -10.53 20.36 6.81
CA PRO A 79 -11.64 19.64 7.40
C PRO A 79 -12.70 19.26 6.34
N VAL A 80 -13.45 18.22 6.66
CA VAL A 80 -14.73 17.92 6.04
C VAL A 80 -15.81 18.02 7.10
N LEU A 81 -16.84 18.81 6.82
CA LEU A 81 -17.91 19.13 7.76
C LEU A 81 -19.24 18.49 7.33
N ASP A 82 -20.11 18.20 8.27
CA ASP A 82 -21.53 17.93 7.99
C ASP A 82 -22.36 19.23 7.91
N GLU A 83 -23.69 19.10 7.79
CA GLU A 83 -24.61 20.24 7.71
C GLU A 83 -24.69 21.07 9.00
N ASP A 84 -24.30 20.49 10.15
CA ASP A 84 -24.24 21.18 11.45
C ASP A 84 -22.89 21.89 11.68
N GLY A 85 -21.96 21.76 10.73
CA GLY A 85 -20.61 22.35 10.82
C GLY A 85 -19.65 21.56 11.72
N GLU A 86 -19.98 20.31 12.04
CA GLU A 86 -19.13 19.43 12.83
C GLU A 86 -18.15 18.66 11.92
N ILE A 87 -16.92 18.48 12.38
CA ILE A 87 -15.88 17.77 11.61
C ILE A 87 -16.20 16.28 11.58
N VAL A 88 -16.33 15.75 10.37
CA VAL A 88 -16.58 14.32 10.10
C VAL A 88 -15.44 13.60 9.41
N GLY A 89 -14.54 14.34 8.75
CA GLY A 89 -13.32 13.78 8.17
C GLY A 89 -12.23 14.82 7.93
N ILE A 90 -11.06 14.34 7.52
CA ILE A 90 -9.91 15.15 7.11
C ILE A 90 -9.54 14.79 5.67
N ASN A 91 -9.34 15.80 4.85
CA ASN A 91 -8.95 15.65 3.44
C ASN A 91 -7.58 15.00 3.30
N VAL A 92 -7.46 14.05 2.37
CA VAL A 92 -6.18 13.46 1.95
C VAL A 92 -6.14 13.43 0.42
N SER A 93 -5.22 14.18 -0.17
CA SER A 93 -5.14 14.37 -1.63
C SER A 93 -4.26 13.36 -2.36
N THR A 94 -3.64 12.41 -1.65
CA THR A 94 -2.63 11.52 -2.25
C THR A 94 -3.05 10.07 -2.07
N MET A 95 -3.54 9.47 -3.15
CA MET A 95 -3.80 8.04 -3.21
C MET A 95 -3.37 7.50 -4.57
N ILE A 96 -2.69 6.35 -4.56
CA ILE A 96 -1.87 5.92 -5.70
C ILE A 96 -2.74 5.34 -6.84
N PHE A 97 -3.97 4.89 -6.56
CA PHE A 97 -4.65 3.92 -7.42
C PHE A 97 -6.15 4.15 -7.70
N ALA A 98 -6.74 5.23 -7.20
CA ALA A 98 -8.14 5.55 -7.43
C ALA A 98 -8.27 6.77 -8.33
N GLN A 99 -8.63 6.57 -9.60
CA GLN A 99 -9.05 7.66 -10.46
C GLN A 99 -10.50 8.00 -10.15
N GLN A 100 -10.81 9.28 -9.94
CA GLN A 100 -12.17 9.80 -9.72
C GLN A 100 -12.88 9.33 -8.44
N MET A 101 -12.15 8.84 -7.43
CA MET A 101 -12.69 8.59 -6.10
C MET A 101 -11.88 9.35 -5.05
N SER A 102 -12.58 9.96 -4.09
CA SER A 102 -11.97 10.71 -3.01
C SER A 102 -12.17 10.01 -1.67
N PHE A 103 -11.17 10.15 -0.79
CA PHE A 103 -11.18 9.49 0.50
C PHE A 103 -10.79 10.44 1.61
N LEU A 104 -11.39 10.24 2.78
CA LEU A 104 -11.15 11.05 3.97
C LEU A 104 -10.66 10.18 5.11
N VAL A 105 -9.77 10.72 5.94
CA VAL A 105 -9.48 10.11 7.24
C VAL A 105 -10.65 10.44 8.17
N PRO A 106 -11.27 9.45 8.86
CA PRO A 106 -12.34 9.71 9.82
C PRO A 106 -11.89 10.68 10.93
N ALA A 107 -12.78 11.60 11.30
CA ALA A 107 -12.43 12.68 12.23
C ALA A 107 -11.98 12.21 13.61
N GLN A 108 -12.43 11.02 14.04
CA GLN A 108 -12.04 10.41 15.31
C GLN A 108 -10.51 10.31 15.49
N HIS A 109 -9.75 10.09 14.40
CA HIS A 109 -8.29 9.99 14.48
C HIS A 109 -7.65 11.36 14.78
N ALA A 110 -8.19 12.43 14.18
CA ALA A 110 -7.78 13.80 14.45
C ALA A 110 -8.24 14.27 15.85
N ALA A 111 -9.46 13.91 16.27
CA ALA A 111 -9.96 14.19 17.61
C ALA A 111 -9.07 13.54 18.69
N ALA A 112 -8.74 12.26 18.51
CA ALA A 112 -7.81 11.56 19.41
C ALA A 112 -6.40 12.15 19.38
N LEU A 113 -5.95 12.71 18.23
CA LEU A 113 -4.68 13.42 18.11
C LEU A 113 -4.69 14.74 18.85
N LEU A 114 -5.75 15.51 18.72
CA LEU A 114 -5.90 16.74 19.46
C LEU A 114 -5.94 16.46 20.97
N ALA A 115 -6.75 15.50 21.40
CA ALA A 115 -6.91 15.14 22.81
C ALA A 115 -5.56 14.78 23.48
N ARG A 116 -4.75 13.91 22.84
CA ARG A 116 -3.43 13.53 23.37
C ARG A 116 -2.37 14.63 23.28
N SER A 117 -2.58 15.64 22.45
CA SER A 117 -1.60 16.71 22.21
C SER A 117 -1.84 17.97 23.03
N ARG A 118 -3.02 18.12 23.66
CA ARG A 118 -3.40 19.33 24.43
C ARG A 118 -2.37 19.71 25.49
N ASP A 119 -1.91 18.72 26.24
CA ASP A 119 -0.95 18.91 27.35
C ASP A 119 0.46 18.43 26.99
N ALA A 120 0.68 18.02 25.74
CA ALA A 120 1.97 17.54 25.29
C ALA A 120 2.93 18.71 25.03
N ALA A 121 4.19 18.54 25.45
CA ALA A 121 5.23 19.50 25.08
C ALA A 121 5.37 19.56 23.55
N PRO A 122 5.44 20.76 22.94
CA PRO A 122 5.67 20.89 21.51
C PRO A 122 6.94 20.14 21.09
N MET A 123 6.83 19.37 20.01
CA MET A 123 7.96 18.64 19.48
C MET A 123 9.04 19.60 18.99
N LYS A 124 10.29 19.32 19.34
CA LYS A 124 11.47 20.04 18.85
C LYS A 124 12.20 19.17 17.84
N GLY A 125 12.39 19.67 16.63
CA GLY A 125 13.08 18.94 15.56
C GLY A 125 12.17 17.95 14.81
N ALA A 126 12.81 17.07 14.03
CA ALA A 126 12.09 16.17 13.13
C ALA A 126 11.40 15.01 13.87
N ALA A 127 10.19 14.67 13.42
CA ALA A 127 9.32 13.65 14.02
C ALA A 127 9.75 12.19 13.78
N TRP A 128 10.94 11.93 13.24
CA TRP A 128 11.36 10.58 12.79
C TRP A 128 11.24 9.49 13.86
N PRO A 129 11.63 9.71 15.15
CA PRO A 129 11.48 8.67 16.16
C PRO A 129 10.03 8.29 16.43
N LYS A 130 9.13 9.27 16.49
CA LYS A 130 7.70 9.02 16.72
C LYS A 130 7.04 8.36 15.52
N LEU A 131 7.41 8.80 14.32
CA LEU A 131 6.97 8.19 13.07
C LEU A 131 7.44 6.74 12.97
N ARG A 132 8.69 6.44 13.35
CA ARG A 132 9.21 5.07 13.43
C ARG A 132 8.39 4.21 14.38
N GLU A 133 8.11 4.71 15.59
CA GLU A 133 7.30 3.99 16.58
C GLU A 133 5.91 3.64 16.02
N GLN A 134 5.23 4.62 15.41
CA GLN A 134 3.91 4.43 14.79
C GLN A 134 3.96 3.44 13.62
N LEU A 135 4.96 3.55 12.75
CA LEU A 135 5.12 2.66 11.61
C LEU A 135 5.46 1.22 12.05
N MET A 136 6.27 1.05 13.10
CA MET A 136 6.57 -0.25 13.68
C MET A 136 5.31 -0.94 14.24
N ALA A 137 4.43 -0.18 14.91
CA ALA A 137 3.16 -0.70 15.39
C ALA A 137 2.19 -1.02 14.24
N TYR A 138 2.09 -0.12 13.25
CA TYR A 138 1.23 -0.30 12.07
C TYR A 138 1.63 -1.55 11.27
N GLN A 139 2.91 -1.69 10.95
CA GLN A 139 3.39 -2.84 10.17
C GLN A 139 3.23 -4.16 10.93
N GLU A 140 3.27 -4.13 12.26
CA GLU A 140 3.08 -5.33 13.09
C GLU A 140 1.63 -5.82 12.99
N GLU A 141 0.66 -4.91 13.11
CA GLU A 141 -0.74 -5.25 12.95
C GLU A 141 -1.08 -5.70 11.53
N LEU A 142 -0.61 -4.96 10.52
CA LEU A 142 -0.82 -5.32 9.12
C LEU A 142 -0.22 -6.69 8.79
N SER A 143 1.03 -6.95 9.20
CA SER A 143 1.70 -8.23 8.95
C SER A 143 0.99 -9.37 9.66
N ARG A 144 0.63 -9.19 10.94
CA ARG A 144 -0.10 -10.20 11.72
C ARG A 144 -1.43 -10.56 11.07
N ASN A 145 -2.22 -9.56 10.67
CA ASN A 145 -3.53 -9.79 10.07
C ASN A 145 -3.40 -10.44 8.68
N PHE A 146 -2.41 -10.05 7.88
CA PHE A 146 -2.14 -10.68 6.59
C PHE A 146 -1.69 -12.14 6.74
N LEU A 147 -0.75 -12.43 7.64
CA LEU A 147 -0.23 -13.78 7.91
C LEU A 147 -1.30 -14.74 8.45
N ALA A 148 -2.34 -14.22 9.11
CA ALA A 148 -3.46 -15.00 9.61
C ALA A 148 -4.44 -15.43 8.51
N GLN A 149 -4.37 -14.84 7.32
CA GLN A 149 -5.27 -15.18 6.22
C GLN A 149 -4.76 -16.38 5.43
N PRO A 150 -5.65 -17.31 5.02
CA PRO A 150 -5.27 -18.36 4.09
C PRO A 150 -5.10 -17.79 2.69
N TRP A 151 -4.19 -18.37 1.90
CA TRP A 151 -4.11 -18.09 0.47
C TRP A 151 -5.38 -18.53 -0.26
N ARG A 152 -5.89 -17.69 -1.16
CA ARG A 152 -6.80 -18.13 -2.21
C ARG A 152 -5.99 -18.91 -3.23
N THR A 153 -6.58 -19.98 -3.73
CA THR A 153 -6.00 -20.74 -4.82
C THR A 153 -6.62 -20.27 -6.13
N LEU A 154 -5.80 -19.70 -7.01
CA LEU A 154 -6.16 -19.59 -8.43
C LEU A 154 -5.75 -20.90 -9.12
N THR A 155 -6.71 -21.58 -9.74
CA THR A 155 -6.47 -22.87 -10.36
C THR A 155 -5.79 -22.69 -11.72
N HIS A 156 -4.48 -22.88 -11.78
CA HIS A 156 -3.77 -23.18 -13.02
C HIS A 156 -3.68 -24.72 -13.18
N PRO A 157 -3.70 -25.29 -14.40
CA PRO A 157 -3.71 -26.74 -14.59
C PRO A 157 -2.59 -27.49 -13.87
N ARG A 158 -1.41 -26.86 -13.72
CA ARG A 158 -0.23 -27.49 -13.12
C ARG A 158 0.13 -26.94 -11.73
N TYR A 159 -0.16 -25.67 -11.47
CA TYR A 159 0.38 -24.98 -10.30
C TYR A 159 -0.74 -24.29 -9.52
N ARG A 160 -0.51 -24.15 -8.22
CA ARG A 160 -1.28 -23.31 -7.32
C ARG A 160 -0.36 -22.22 -6.80
N PHE A 161 -0.80 -20.98 -6.93
CA PHE A 161 -0.07 -19.79 -6.53
C PHE A 161 -0.74 -19.12 -5.33
N PRO A 162 0.05 -18.50 -4.43
CA PRO A 162 -0.47 -17.73 -3.31
C PRO A 162 -1.18 -16.45 -3.79
N ILE A 163 -2.50 -16.49 -3.93
CA ILE A 163 -3.29 -15.28 -4.17
C ILE A 163 -3.86 -14.78 -2.83
N PRO A 164 -3.57 -13.54 -2.40
CA PRO A 164 -4.14 -12.99 -1.17
C PRO A 164 -5.68 -12.98 -1.14
N GLN A 165 -6.25 -12.98 0.05
CA GLN A 165 -7.67 -12.65 0.24
C GLN A 165 -7.93 -11.18 -0.15
N GLU A 166 -9.10 -10.92 -0.74
CA GLU A 166 -9.55 -9.56 -1.08
C GLU A 166 -10.16 -8.83 0.14
N GLN A 167 -9.58 -9.03 1.33
CA GLN A 167 -10.04 -8.38 2.56
C GLN A 167 -9.36 -7.02 2.79
N TYR A 168 -8.11 -6.87 2.36
CA TYR A 168 -7.34 -5.61 2.49
C TYR A 168 -6.72 -5.15 1.16
N MET A 169 -7.06 -5.85 0.08
CA MET A 169 -6.51 -5.61 -1.25
C MET A 169 -7.49 -6.01 -2.32
N ARG A 170 -7.24 -5.53 -3.54
CA ARG A 170 -7.98 -5.92 -4.73
C ARG A 170 -7.09 -6.68 -5.68
N CYS A 171 -7.67 -7.67 -6.34
CA CYS A 171 -7.00 -8.49 -7.33
C CYS A 171 -7.64 -8.30 -8.71
N TRP A 172 -6.84 -8.17 -9.76
CA TRP A 172 -7.29 -8.17 -11.15
C TRP A 172 -6.31 -8.97 -12.01
N GLY A 173 -6.78 -9.46 -13.15
CA GLY A 173 -5.99 -10.27 -14.06
C GLY A 173 -5.98 -9.73 -15.48
N SER A 174 -4.94 -10.05 -16.22
CA SER A 174 -4.85 -9.85 -17.66
C SER A 174 -4.11 -11.04 -18.28
N GLY A 175 -4.24 -11.21 -19.59
CA GLY A 175 -3.53 -12.28 -20.28
C GLY A 175 -3.58 -12.14 -21.79
N THR A 176 -2.74 -12.93 -22.45
CA THR A 176 -2.77 -13.11 -23.90
C THR A 176 -3.99 -13.94 -24.30
N SER A 177 -4.52 -13.69 -25.50
CA SER A 177 -5.62 -14.50 -26.03
C SER A 177 -5.21 -15.96 -26.28
N ALA A 178 -6.16 -16.88 -26.17
CA ALA A 178 -5.89 -18.32 -26.29
C ALA A 178 -5.42 -18.74 -27.70
N ASP A 179 -5.75 -17.95 -28.72
CA ASP A 179 -5.35 -18.13 -30.12
C ASP A 179 -3.96 -17.57 -30.45
N ALA A 180 -3.29 -16.91 -29.50
CA ALA A 180 -1.94 -16.41 -29.69
C ALA A 180 -0.98 -17.53 -30.14
N GLN A 181 -0.27 -17.29 -31.24
CA GLN A 181 0.69 -18.23 -31.86
C GLN A 181 2.06 -18.24 -31.15
N GLY A 182 2.21 -17.50 -30.06
CA GLY A 182 3.48 -17.29 -29.35
C GLY A 182 3.42 -17.69 -27.88
N LEU A 183 4.15 -16.96 -27.04
CA LEU A 183 4.10 -17.12 -25.59
C LEU A 183 2.71 -16.76 -25.09
N GLN A 184 2.05 -17.70 -24.45
CA GLN A 184 0.85 -17.41 -23.68
C GLN A 184 1.25 -16.99 -22.28
N MET A 185 0.68 -15.89 -21.80
CA MET A 185 0.95 -15.35 -20.47
C MET A 185 -0.36 -14.94 -19.81
N GLN A 186 -0.52 -15.35 -18.56
CA GLN A 186 -1.56 -14.83 -17.66
C GLN A 186 -0.87 -14.13 -16.51
N ARG A 187 -1.38 -12.96 -16.12
CA ARG A 187 -0.88 -12.16 -15.01
C ARG A 187 -2.03 -11.87 -14.07
N THR A 188 -1.85 -12.14 -12.79
CA THR A 188 -2.74 -11.73 -11.70
C THR A 188 -1.99 -10.74 -10.82
N GLN A 189 -2.59 -9.60 -10.53
CA GLN A 189 -2.03 -8.57 -9.66
C GLN A 189 -2.99 -8.32 -8.52
N CYS A 190 -2.49 -8.37 -7.30
CA CYS A 190 -3.19 -7.97 -6.09
C CYS A 190 -2.41 -6.85 -5.42
N ARG A 191 -3.07 -5.76 -5.05
CA ARG A 191 -2.42 -4.68 -4.27
C ARG A 191 -3.38 -4.07 -3.27
N MET A 192 -2.83 -3.60 -2.16
CA MET A 192 -3.52 -2.65 -1.31
C MET A 192 -3.69 -1.32 -2.07
N GLU A 193 -4.87 -0.72 -1.97
CA GLU A 193 -5.18 0.54 -2.68
C GLU A 193 -4.59 1.77 -2.00
N HIS A 194 -4.24 1.62 -0.72
CA HIS A 194 -3.80 2.68 0.16
C HIS A 194 -2.37 2.45 0.62
N ALA A 195 -1.63 3.55 0.74
CA ALA A 195 -0.30 3.59 1.30
C ALA A 195 -0.21 4.76 2.27
N LEU A 196 0.57 4.58 3.34
CA LEU A 196 0.91 5.65 4.25
C LEU A 196 1.85 6.64 3.56
N PHE A 197 1.43 7.90 3.49
CA PHE A 197 2.24 8.99 2.97
C PHE A 197 3.20 9.51 4.05
N ILE A 198 4.50 9.51 3.75
CA ILE A 198 5.53 10.10 4.61
C ILE A 198 6.07 11.39 4.00
N SER A 199 6.33 11.38 2.69
CA SER A 199 6.72 12.55 1.91
C SER A 199 6.46 12.30 0.43
N GLU A 200 6.64 13.31 -0.43
CA GLU A 200 6.47 13.17 -1.89
C GLU A 200 7.28 12.02 -2.50
N SER A 201 8.45 11.70 -1.93
CA SER A 201 9.33 10.61 -2.41
C SER A 201 9.16 9.28 -1.66
N LEU A 202 8.34 9.25 -0.59
CA LEU A 202 8.26 8.11 0.30
C LEU A 202 6.82 7.80 0.72
N GLN A 203 6.35 6.64 0.27
CA GLN A 203 5.12 5.99 0.71
C GLN A 203 5.46 4.59 1.23
N THR A 204 4.69 4.11 2.21
CA THR A 204 4.96 2.85 2.91
C THR A 204 3.68 2.19 3.42
N GLY A 205 3.77 1.07 4.15
CA GLY A 205 2.61 0.45 4.80
C GLY A 205 1.64 -0.22 3.84
N TYR A 206 2.13 -0.75 2.72
CA TYR A 206 1.29 -1.47 1.75
C TYR A 206 1.98 -2.71 1.22
N PHE A 207 1.17 -3.71 0.89
CA PHE A 207 1.59 -4.99 0.32
C PHE A 207 1.07 -5.15 -1.11
N GLY A 208 1.78 -5.95 -1.91
CA GLY A 208 1.38 -6.32 -3.25
C GLY A 208 1.87 -7.71 -3.63
N VAL A 209 1.09 -8.40 -4.45
CA VAL A 209 1.42 -9.68 -5.07
C VAL A 209 1.22 -9.56 -6.58
N THR A 210 2.15 -10.06 -7.37
CA THR A 210 1.98 -10.28 -8.80
C THR A 210 2.36 -11.72 -9.10
N GLU A 211 1.44 -12.46 -9.69
CA GLU A 211 1.67 -13.82 -10.17
C GLU A 211 1.54 -13.83 -11.68
N GLU A 212 2.50 -14.44 -12.35
CA GLU A 212 2.52 -14.63 -13.78
C GLU A 212 2.71 -16.10 -14.11
N VAL A 213 1.99 -16.55 -15.12
CA VAL A 213 2.06 -17.92 -15.63
C VAL A 213 2.33 -17.84 -17.11
N TYR A 214 3.24 -18.69 -17.56
CA TYR A 214 3.74 -18.74 -18.92
C TYR A 214 3.56 -20.14 -19.53
N ASP A 215 3.01 -20.19 -20.73
CA ASP A 215 2.99 -21.36 -21.59
C ASP A 215 3.66 -21.02 -22.93
N GLY A 216 4.84 -21.60 -23.14
CA GLY A 216 5.64 -21.50 -24.34
C GLY A 216 5.70 -22.79 -25.14
N SER A 217 4.74 -23.71 -24.97
CA SER A 217 4.66 -24.97 -25.73
C SER A 217 4.73 -24.75 -27.25
N LYS A 218 4.16 -23.64 -27.75
CA LYS A 218 4.20 -23.23 -29.16
C LYS A 218 5.54 -22.63 -29.63
N LEU A 219 6.46 -22.32 -28.71
CA LEU A 219 7.75 -21.68 -29.01
C LEU A 219 8.95 -22.64 -29.01
N GLY A 220 8.81 -23.79 -28.34
CA GLY A 220 9.91 -24.71 -28.07
C GLY A 220 10.82 -24.24 -26.92
N ALA A 221 11.54 -25.20 -26.32
CA ALA A 221 12.21 -25.02 -25.04
C ALA A 221 13.27 -23.91 -25.02
N VAL A 222 14.09 -23.80 -26.07
CA VAL A 222 15.19 -22.82 -26.13
C VAL A 222 14.65 -21.38 -26.16
N ARG A 223 13.66 -21.14 -27.03
CA ARG A 223 13.05 -19.81 -27.18
C ARG A 223 12.24 -19.43 -25.93
N PHE A 224 11.49 -20.38 -25.37
CA PHE A 224 10.80 -20.19 -24.09
C PHE A 224 11.79 -19.83 -22.97
N SER A 225 12.83 -20.64 -22.76
CA SER A 225 13.83 -20.42 -21.71
C SER A 225 14.50 -19.06 -21.81
N THR A 226 14.76 -18.57 -23.03
CA THR A 226 15.36 -17.25 -23.27
C THR A 226 14.43 -16.12 -22.84
N ILE A 227 13.14 -16.20 -23.23
CA ILE A 227 12.15 -15.17 -22.88
C ILE A 227 11.83 -15.21 -21.39
N TYR A 228 11.56 -16.39 -20.84
CA TYR A 228 11.20 -16.59 -19.44
C TYR A 228 12.33 -16.18 -18.47
N SER A 229 13.58 -16.54 -18.78
CA SER A 229 14.74 -16.11 -17.98
C SER A 229 14.93 -14.59 -18.02
N ALA A 230 14.62 -13.94 -19.15
CA ALA A 230 14.67 -12.50 -19.27
C ALA A 230 13.58 -11.82 -18.42
N SER A 231 12.36 -12.37 -18.36
CA SER A 231 11.30 -11.86 -17.48
C SER A 231 11.74 -11.84 -16.02
N PHE A 232 12.35 -12.93 -15.52
CA PHE A 232 12.86 -12.99 -14.15
C PHE A 232 14.00 -11.99 -13.89
N ARG A 233 14.96 -11.89 -14.81
CA ARG A 233 16.15 -11.03 -14.66
C ARG A 233 15.82 -9.54 -14.69
N ASN A 234 14.79 -9.14 -15.42
CA ASN A 234 14.45 -7.74 -15.67
C ASN A 234 13.57 -7.13 -14.56
N GLU A 235 13.25 -7.88 -13.51
CA GLU A 235 12.47 -7.41 -12.38
C GLU A 235 13.14 -6.22 -11.65
N ARG A 236 12.37 -5.14 -11.46
CA ARG A 236 12.90 -3.92 -10.84
C ARG A 236 12.89 -4.03 -9.32
N LEU A 237 14.09 -4.04 -8.74
CA LEU A 237 14.30 -4.08 -7.28
C LEU A 237 14.50 -2.70 -6.65
N GLY A 238 14.57 -1.65 -7.48
CA GLY A 238 14.87 -0.28 -7.06
C GLY A 238 16.38 -0.05 -6.86
N GLY A 239 16.77 1.22 -6.75
CA GLY A 239 18.15 1.66 -6.47
C GLY A 239 18.26 2.38 -5.13
N PRO A 240 19.45 2.78 -4.68
CA PRO A 240 19.57 3.68 -3.54
C PRO A 240 18.88 5.02 -3.86
N ASP A 241 18.18 5.58 -2.87
CA ASP A 241 17.58 6.91 -2.97
C ASP A 241 17.80 7.70 -1.66
N ARG A 242 17.20 8.89 -1.57
CA ARG A 242 17.32 9.78 -0.40
C ARG A 242 16.79 9.13 0.88
N ASP A 243 15.84 8.22 0.77
CA ASP A 243 15.09 7.67 1.89
C ASP A 243 15.49 6.23 2.20
N ARG A 244 16.07 5.50 1.23
CA ARG A 244 16.37 4.06 1.30
C ARG A 244 17.75 3.70 0.77
N THR A 245 18.28 2.58 1.25
CA THR A 245 19.52 1.98 0.74
C THR A 245 19.34 1.32 -0.63
N ALA A 246 20.46 0.93 -1.25
CA ALA A 246 20.43 -0.04 -2.35
C ALA A 246 19.85 -1.38 -1.84
N PRO A 247 19.20 -2.17 -2.72
CA PRO A 247 18.70 -3.48 -2.35
C PRO A 247 19.85 -4.42 -2.00
N TYR A 248 19.68 -5.14 -0.89
CA TYR A 248 20.52 -6.26 -0.52
C TYR A 248 19.72 -7.54 -0.70
N CYS A 249 20.19 -8.44 -1.55
CA CYS A 249 19.45 -9.62 -1.96
C CYS A 249 20.16 -10.91 -1.57
N ARG A 250 19.36 -11.92 -1.22
CA ARG A 250 19.78 -13.31 -1.07
C ARG A 250 18.96 -14.17 -2.02
N GLU A 251 19.64 -15.10 -2.66
CA GLU A 251 19.05 -16.07 -3.58
C GLU A 251 19.24 -17.47 -3.03
N ASP A 252 18.22 -18.31 -3.18
CA ASP A 252 18.29 -19.73 -2.81
C ASP A 252 17.32 -20.58 -3.64
N PHE A 253 17.54 -21.89 -3.65
CA PHE A 253 16.59 -22.88 -4.17
C PHE A 253 15.79 -23.46 -3.00
N VAL A 254 14.46 -23.38 -3.09
CA VAL A 254 13.54 -23.79 -2.04
C VAL A 254 12.70 -24.96 -2.54
N GLN A 255 12.87 -26.12 -1.92
CA GLN A 255 12.05 -27.29 -2.19
C GLN A 255 10.75 -27.21 -1.38
N GLN A 256 9.61 -27.13 -2.06
CA GLN A 256 8.30 -27.21 -1.41
C GLN A 256 7.92 -28.67 -1.12
N LYS A 257 7.17 -28.89 -0.03
CA LYS A 257 6.68 -30.22 0.36
C LYS A 257 5.69 -30.80 -0.67
N ASP A 258 4.78 -29.95 -1.15
CA ASP A 258 3.68 -30.31 -2.06
C ASP A 258 3.71 -29.39 -3.30
N GLY A 259 4.89 -28.97 -3.77
CA GLY A 259 5.04 -27.97 -4.84
C GLY A 259 6.33 -28.12 -5.67
N PRO A 260 6.49 -27.32 -6.73
CA PRO A 260 7.68 -27.36 -7.57
C PRO A 260 8.93 -26.88 -6.80
N PRO A 261 10.14 -27.28 -7.24
CA PRO A 261 11.36 -26.61 -6.82
C PRO A 261 11.30 -25.15 -7.26
N LEU A 262 11.51 -24.24 -6.31
CA LEU A 262 11.50 -22.80 -6.54
C LEU A 262 12.91 -22.25 -6.50
N ARG A 263 13.22 -21.30 -7.36
CA ARG A 263 14.32 -20.35 -7.18
C ARG A 263 13.73 -19.07 -6.61
N ALA A 264 14.18 -18.68 -5.43
CA ALA A 264 13.68 -17.51 -4.72
C ALA A 264 14.78 -16.47 -4.51
N VAL A 265 14.45 -15.19 -4.70
CA VAL A 265 15.32 -14.05 -4.42
C VAL A 265 14.59 -13.12 -3.46
N ALA A 266 15.10 -12.97 -2.24
CA ALA A 266 14.56 -12.05 -1.25
C ALA A 266 15.50 -10.84 -1.11
N CYS A 267 14.96 -9.64 -1.35
CA CYS A 267 15.68 -8.38 -1.31
C CYS A 267 15.10 -7.45 -0.24
N LEU A 268 15.98 -6.81 0.52
CA LEU A 268 15.62 -5.79 1.49
C LEU A 268 16.27 -4.45 1.15
N ARG A 269 15.51 -3.37 1.32
CA ARG A 269 16.02 -1.98 1.29
C ARG A 269 15.72 -1.33 2.64
N ALA A 270 16.76 -0.95 3.37
CA ALA A 270 16.61 -0.32 4.68
C ALA A 270 16.23 1.15 4.54
N TYR A 271 15.37 1.64 5.44
CA TYR A 271 15.04 3.06 5.51
C TYR A 271 16.14 3.81 6.26
N ARG A 272 16.58 4.95 5.74
CA ARG A 272 17.71 5.71 6.30
C ARG A 272 17.36 6.44 7.60
N LYS A 273 16.13 6.96 7.71
CA LYS A 273 15.65 7.76 8.86
C LYS A 273 14.66 7.00 9.76
N LEU A 274 14.21 5.83 9.32
CA LEU A 274 13.23 5.00 9.99
C LEU A 274 13.87 3.63 10.28
N ASP A 275 14.89 3.65 11.14
CA ASP A 275 15.70 2.47 11.44
C ASP A 275 14.85 1.26 11.86
N GLY A 276 15.30 0.06 11.47
CA GLY A 276 14.57 -1.20 11.67
C GLY A 276 13.40 -1.45 10.72
N LEU A 277 13.04 -0.51 9.83
CA LEU A 277 12.03 -0.69 8.79
C LEU A 277 12.68 -0.93 7.42
N PHE A 278 12.07 -1.82 6.64
CA PHE A 278 12.58 -2.27 5.35
C PHE A 278 11.47 -2.34 4.30
N ASP A 279 11.81 -2.05 3.05
CA ASP A 279 11.04 -2.53 1.89
C ASP A 279 11.55 -3.93 1.54
N LEU A 280 10.64 -4.91 1.53
CA LEU A 280 10.86 -6.27 1.08
C LEU A 280 10.33 -6.44 -0.35
N THR A 281 11.13 -7.12 -1.18
CA THR A 281 10.68 -7.71 -2.44
C THR A 281 11.13 -9.17 -2.47
N VAL A 282 10.21 -10.10 -2.73
CA VAL A 282 10.50 -11.53 -2.95
C VAL A 282 10.13 -11.86 -4.39
N LEU A 283 11.09 -12.35 -5.16
CA LEU A 283 10.87 -12.90 -6.50
C LEU A 283 10.97 -14.41 -6.43
N VAL A 284 10.07 -15.10 -7.11
CA VAL A 284 9.99 -16.57 -7.11
C VAL A 284 9.77 -17.04 -8.53
N THR A 285 10.51 -18.07 -8.93
CA THR A 285 10.31 -18.73 -10.22
C THR A 285 10.46 -20.23 -10.05
N ASN A 286 9.68 -21.02 -10.78
CA ASN A 286 9.82 -22.48 -10.78
C ASN A 286 10.79 -22.92 -11.88
N VAL A 287 11.44 -24.07 -11.68
CA VAL A 287 12.52 -24.54 -12.55
C VAL A 287 12.33 -25.99 -13.03
N ASP A 288 11.08 -26.46 -13.05
CA ASP A 288 10.70 -27.87 -13.25
C ASP A 288 10.16 -28.21 -14.65
N ALA A 289 10.14 -27.25 -15.58
CA ALA A 289 9.58 -27.43 -16.92
C ALA A 289 10.40 -26.73 -18.01
N ALA A 290 10.42 -27.33 -19.21
CA ALA A 290 11.18 -26.80 -20.34
C ALA A 290 10.43 -25.75 -21.17
N THR A 291 9.09 -25.70 -21.07
CA THR A 291 8.21 -24.84 -21.89
C THR A 291 7.10 -24.18 -21.09
N GLU A 292 7.05 -24.38 -19.78
CA GLU A 292 6.06 -23.79 -18.88
C GLU A 292 6.78 -23.15 -17.70
N GLY A 293 6.17 -22.14 -17.10
CA GLY A 293 6.78 -21.46 -15.97
C GLY A 293 5.83 -20.51 -15.28
N ALA A 294 6.22 -20.09 -14.11
CA ALA A 294 5.52 -19.16 -13.26
C ALA A 294 6.52 -18.20 -12.61
N LEU A 295 6.13 -16.95 -12.51
CA LEU A 295 6.89 -15.90 -11.86
C LEU A 295 6.00 -15.24 -10.82
N GLY A 296 6.40 -15.37 -9.56
CA GLY A 296 5.78 -14.70 -8.44
C GLY A 296 6.61 -13.51 -7.97
N ARG A 297 5.93 -12.43 -7.59
CA ARG A 297 6.51 -11.27 -6.93
C ARG A 297 5.65 -10.87 -5.75
N PHE A 298 6.25 -10.79 -4.57
CA PHE A 298 5.65 -10.22 -3.38
C PHE A 298 6.42 -8.98 -2.92
N ASP A 299 5.72 -7.88 -2.68
CA ASP A 299 6.26 -6.65 -2.13
C ASP A 299 5.61 -6.34 -0.78
N ALA A 300 6.41 -5.99 0.22
CA ALA A 300 5.93 -5.45 1.49
C ALA A 300 6.74 -4.22 1.89
N ARG A 301 6.07 -3.08 2.10
CA ARG A 301 6.74 -1.78 2.32
C ARG A 301 6.69 -1.34 3.77
N GLY A 302 7.85 -1.02 4.33
CA GLY A 302 8.00 -0.56 5.71
C GLY A 302 7.66 -1.62 6.75
N VAL A 303 8.25 -2.80 6.63
CA VAL A 303 8.10 -3.90 7.60
C VAL A 303 9.36 -4.08 8.42
N SER A 304 9.24 -4.65 9.62
CA SER A 304 10.40 -5.05 10.41
C SER A 304 11.14 -6.21 9.75
N PHE A 305 12.42 -6.43 10.09
CA PHE A 305 13.17 -7.59 9.59
C PHE A 305 12.50 -8.93 9.96
N ALA A 306 11.96 -9.01 11.17
CA ALA A 306 11.26 -10.20 11.65
C ALA A 306 10.00 -10.49 10.80
N ASN A 307 9.19 -9.47 10.52
CA ASN A 307 8.00 -9.63 9.69
C ASN A 307 8.35 -9.84 8.22
N ALA A 308 9.39 -9.19 7.69
CA ALA A 308 9.88 -9.47 6.36
C ALA A 308 10.24 -10.96 6.17
N THR A 309 10.89 -11.55 7.18
CA THR A 309 11.23 -12.98 7.19
C THR A 309 9.98 -13.86 7.26
N GLN A 310 9.02 -13.54 8.13
CA GLN A 310 7.77 -14.29 8.26
C GLN A 310 6.93 -14.23 6.98
N LEU A 311 6.77 -13.03 6.40
CA LEU A 311 6.04 -12.82 5.15
C LEU A 311 6.70 -13.55 3.97
N THR A 312 8.03 -13.52 3.86
CA THR A 312 8.78 -14.28 2.85
C THR A 312 8.47 -15.77 2.97
N ARG A 313 8.53 -16.33 4.18
CA ARG A 313 8.21 -17.74 4.42
C ARG A 313 6.76 -18.07 4.06
N HIS A 314 5.82 -17.25 4.52
CA HIS A 314 4.39 -17.45 4.27
C HIS A 314 4.05 -17.42 2.77
N TYR A 315 4.68 -16.50 2.02
CA TYR A 315 4.55 -16.42 0.56
C TYR A 315 5.10 -17.66 -0.14
N LEU A 316 6.34 -18.08 0.17
CA LEU A 316 6.96 -19.27 -0.43
C LEU A 316 6.17 -20.56 -0.14
N GLN A 317 5.59 -20.68 1.04
CA GLN A 317 4.78 -21.86 1.44
C GLN A 317 3.44 -21.95 0.69
N GLY A 318 2.97 -20.87 0.07
CA GLY A 318 1.70 -20.89 -0.67
C GLY A 318 1.80 -21.49 -2.07
N PHE A 319 3.01 -21.75 -2.57
CA PHE A 319 3.22 -22.41 -3.87
C PHE A 319 3.06 -23.93 -3.75
N ALA A 320 2.22 -24.52 -4.60
CA ALA A 320 1.96 -25.95 -4.60
C ALA A 320 1.67 -26.48 -6.01
N TRP A 321 1.69 -27.80 -6.19
CA TRP A 321 1.13 -28.46 -7.36
C TRP A 321 -0.39 -28.46 -7.31
N THR A 322 -1.04 -28.34 -8.46
CA THR A 322 -2.46 -28.69 -8.59
C THR A 322 -2.58 -30.20 -8.44
N ARG A 323 -3.45 -30.66 -7.52
CA ARG A 323 -3.74 -32.09 -7.33
C ARG A 323 -4.91 -32.50 -8.20
#